data_AF-A0A6P1MJ89-F1
#
_entry.id   AF-A0A6P1MJ89-F1
#
_cell.length_a   1.000
_cell.length_b   1.000
_cell.length_c   1.000
_cell.angle_alpha   90.00
_cell.angle_beta   90.00
_cell.angle_gamma   90.00
#
_symmetry.space_group_name_H-M   'P 1'
#
loop_
_entity.id
_entity.type
_entity.pdbx_description
1 polymer ?
#
loop_
_entity_poly.entity_id
_entity_poly.type
_entity_poly.pdbx_seq_one_letter_code
_entity_poly.pdbx_strand_id
1 'polypeptide(L)'
;MEKIQQEVDWTILIYADGNNELEPEIRQSLLALEKAESNPNVHVVIQISRAEHKLVQLIRHDMDIKNNNSWSGVRRYFVSKGKLHLTGNLKKVNMADPKQLCHFIKWGMASYPAKRYMLLLGGIVMTVLV
;
A
#
# COMPACT_ATOMS: atom_id res chain seq x y z
N MET A 1 -17.47 24.91 -12.85
CA MET A 1 -17.12 25.09 -11.43
C MET A 1 -15.87 24.26 -11.17
N GLU A 2 -14.69 24.89 -11.17
CA GLU A 2 -13.47 24.23 -10.71
C GLU A 2 -13.61 23.95 -9.22
N LYS A 3 -13.48 22.67 -8.83
CA LYS A 3 -13.29 22.34 -7.42
C LYS A 3 -11.93 22.88 -7.03
N ILE A 4 -11.90 23.94 -6.21
CA ILE A 4 -10.68 24.36 -5.53
C ILE A 4 -10.28 23.18 -4.64
N GLN A 5 -9.33 22.39 -5.10
CA GLN A 5 -8.78 21.29 -4.34
C GLN A 5 -7.92 21.91 -3.25
N GLN A 6 -8.43 21.88 -2.01
CA GLN A 6 -7.72 22.41 -0.86
C GLN A 6 -6.35 21.72 -0.78
N GLU A 7 -5.28 22.49 -0.94
CA GLU A 7 -3.92 21.98 -0.95
C GLU A 7 -3.55 21.50 0.46
N VAL A 8 -3.45 20.18 0.64
CA VAL A 8 -3.07 19.57 1.93
C VAL A 8 -1.57 19.72 2.18
N ASP A 9 -1.15 19.67 3.44
CA ASP A 9 0.27 19.88 3.79
C ASP A 9 1.14 18.69 3.40
N TRP A 10 0.63 17.46 3.56
CA TRP A 10 1.37 16.23 3.27
C TRP A 10 0.56 15.20 2.49
N THR A 11 1.24 14.49 1.60
CA THR A 11 0.79 13.19 1.08
C THR A 11 1.82 12.13 1.44
N ILE A 12 1.37 11.08 2.12
CA ILE A 12 2.16 9.89 2.44
C ILE A 12 1.82 8.81 1.41
N LEU A 13 2.82 8.44 0.61
CA LEU A 13 2.76 7.38 -0.38
C LEU A 13 3.43 6.14 0.19
N ILE A 14 2.67 5.06 0.35
CA ILE A 14 3.15 3.80 0.91
C ILE A 14 3.21 2.77 -0.22
N TYR A 15 4.39 2.21 -0.47
CA TYR A 15 4.61 1.16 -1.46
C TYR A 15 5.05 -0.11 -0.73
N ALA A 16 4.13 -1.07 -0.58
CA ALA A 16 4.30 -2.24 0.27
C ALA A 16 4.24 -3.54 -0.55
N ASP A 17 5.38 -4.19 -0.75
CA ASP A 17 5.47 -5.46 -1.46
C ASP A 17 5.40 -6.66 -0.50
N GLY A 18 4.19 -7.22 -0.35
CA GLY A 18 3.91 -8.44 0.41
C GLY A 18 3.64 -9.65 -0.47
N ASN A 19 4.11 -9.65 -1.72
CA ASN A 19 3.98 -10.82 -2.61
C ASN A 19 5.09 -11.85 -2.35
N ASN A 20 5.27 -12.22 -1.09
CA ASN A 20 6.25 -13.15 -0.55
C ASN A 20 5.78 -13.66 0.83
N GLU A 21 6.67 -14.27 1.62
CA GLU A 21 6.37 -14.81 2.93
C GLU A 21 6.03 -13.75 4.01
N LEU A 22 6.31 -12.46 3.75
CA LEU A 22 5.93 -11.33 4.60
C LEU A 22 4.49 -10.82 4.35
N GLU A 23 3.71 -11.50 3.50
CA GLU A 23 2.29 -11.16 3.28
C GLU A 23 1.50 -10.92 4.58
N PRO A 24 1.66 -11.72 5.65
CA PRO A 24 0.91 -11.53 6.90
C PRO A 24 1.25 -10.22 7.61
N GLU A 25 2.52 -9.86 7.66
CA GLU A 25 3.03 -8.63 8.27
C GLU A 25 2.61 -7.40 7.44
N ILE A 26 2.71 -7.50 6.12
CA ILE A 26 2.27 -6.45 5.19
C ILE A 26 0.76 -6.25 5.28
N ARG A 27 -0.02 -7.33 5.37
CA ARG A 27 -1.47 -7.29 5.62
C ARG A 27 -1.78 -6.68 6.98
N GLN A 28 -1.05 -7.03 8.03
CA GLN A 28 -1.25 -6.47 9.36
C GLN A 28 -0.97 -4.96 9.37
N SER A 29 0.04 -4.50 8.63
CA SER A 29 0.34 -3.09 8.44
C SER A 29 -0.81 -2.35 7.74
N LEU A 30 -1.45 -2.95 6.72
CA LEU A 30 -2.64 -2.40 6.09
C LEU A 30 -3.82 -2.26 7.08
N LEU A 31 -4.04 -3.27 7.93
CA LEU A 31 -5.08 -3.22 8.97
C LEU A 31 -4.76 -2.20 10.07
N ALA A 32 -3.49 -1.97 10.39
CA ALA A 32 -3.07 -0.92 11.30
C ALA A 32 -3.33 0.47 10.70
N LEU A 33 -3.04 0.66 9.40
CA LEU A 33 -3.38 1.89 8.68
C LEU A 33 -4.89 2.13 8.66
N GLU A 34 -5.69 1.10 8.44
CA GLU A 34 -7.15 1.22 8.51
C GLU A 34 -7.62 1.77 9.86
N LYS A 35 -7.00 1.36 10.97
CA LYS A 35 -7.36 1.79 12.32
C LYS A 35 -6.72 3.12 12.74
N ALA A 36 -5.77 3.63 11.97
CA ALA A 36 -5.07 4.86 12.32
C ALA A 36 -6.01 6.07 12.29
N GLU A 37 -5.78 6.99 13.23
CA GLU A 37 -6.49 8.26 13.23
C GLU A 37 -6.18 9.05 11.96
N SER A 38 -7.19 9.74 11.43
CA SER A 38 -7.06 10.51 10.20
C SER A 38 -6.81 11.98 10.51
N ASN A 39 -5.91 12.59 9.74
CA ASN A 39 -5.66 14.02 9.77
C ASN A 39 -6.18 14.66 8.48
N PRO A 40 -7.09 15.66 8.53
CA PRO A 40 -7.65 16.27 7.32
C PRO A 40 -6.61 16.97 6.43
N ASN A 41 -5.44 17.32 6.97
CA ASN A 41 -4.34 17.95 6.23
C ASN A 41 -3.29 16.94 5.73
N VAL A 42 -3.57 15.62 5.82
CA VAL A 42 -2.67 14.56 5.35
C VAL A 42 -3.44 13.55 4.51
N HIS A 43 -3.01 13.36 3.27
CA HIS A 43 -3.44 12.21 2.48
C HIS A 43 -2.55 11.01 2.78
N VAL A 44 -3.17 9.82 2.92
CA VAL A 44 -2.44 8.56 3.03
C VAL A 44 -2.94 7.62 1.94
N VAL A 45 -2.02 7.18 1.09
CA VAL A 45 -2.30 6.33 -0.07
C VAL A 45 -1.32 5.17 -0.07
N ILE A 46 -1.82 3.95 -0.24
CA ILE A 46 -1.00 2.74 -0.27
C ILE A 46 -1.20 1.98 -1.57
N GLN A 47 -0.11 1.58 -2.23
CA GLN A 47 -0.09 0.48 -3.19
C GLN A 47 0.53 -0.74 -2.52
N ILE A 48 -0.24 -1.82 -2.45
CA ILE A 48 0.11 -3.02 -1.71
C ILE A 48 -0.06 -4.27 -2.58
N SER A 49 0.93 -5.15 -2.54
CA SER A 49 0.82 -6.51 -3.08
C SER A 49 0.58 -7.52 -1.95
N ARG A 50 -0.15 -8.58 -2.26
CA ARG A 50 -0.36 -9.73 -1.35
C ARG A 50 -0.16 -11.03 -2.08
N ALA A 51 0.68 -11.90 -1.53
CA ALA A 51 0.82 -13.27 -1.99
C ALA A 51 -0.47 -14.07 -1.79
N GLU A 52 -0.62 -15.13 -2.59
CA GLU A 52 -1.67 -16.10 -2.34
C GLU A 52 -1.39 -16.85 -1.03
N HIS A 53 -2.37 -16.86 -0.13
CA HIS A 53 -2.24 -17.48 1.19
C HIS A 53 -1.79 -18.94 1.13
N LYS A 54 -2.29 -19.70 0.14
CA LYS A 54 -1.88 -21.10 -0.09
C LYS A 54 -0.38 -21.23 -0.35
N LEU A 55 0.22 -20.29 -1.08
CA LEU A 55 1.66 -20.30 -1.35
C LEU A 55 2.45 -19.94 -0.09
N VAL A 56 1.99 -18.96 0.68
CA VAL A 56 2.66 -18.56 1.92
C VAL A 56 2.64 -19.69 2.97
N GLN A 57 1.56 -20.46 3.05
CA GLN A 57 1.44 -21.60 3.98
C GLN A 57 2.41 -22.75 3.69
N LEU A 58 2.89 -22.88 2.44
CA LEU A 58 3.93 -23.85 2.12
C LEU A 58 5.24 -23.52 2.84
N ILE A 59 5.43 -22.26 3.23
CA ILE A 59 6.61 -21.75 3.92
C ILE A 59 6.31 -21.53 5.43
N ARG A 60 5.10 -21.07 5.77
CA ARG A 60 4.67 -20.72 7.13
C ARG A 60 3.51 -21.61 7.59
N HIS A 61 3.85 -22.77 8.12
CA HIS A 61 2.90 -23.82 8.52
C HIS A 61 2.02 -23.45 9.72
N ASP A 62 2.40 -22.45 10.51
CA ASP A 62 1.72 -21.98 11.72
C ASP A 62 0.65 -20.91 11.46
N MET A 63 0.46 -20.51 10.20
CA MET A 63 -0.53 -19.48 9.86
C MET A 63 -1.96 -19.98 9.90
N ASP A 64 -2.77 -19.35 10.75
CA ASP A 64 -4.20 -19.58 10.84
C ASP A 64 -4.95 -18.88 9.69
N ILE A 65 -5.48 -19.65 8.74
CA ILE A 65 -6.19 -19.16 7.54
C ILE A 65 -7.66 -18.85 7.87
N LYS A 66 -7.90 -18.10 8.94
CA LYS A 66 -9.25 -17.66 9.28
C LYS A 66 -9.65 -16.46 8.43
N ASN A 67 -9.79 -16.61 7.10
CA ASN A 67 -10.65 -15.70 6.34
C ASN A 67 -11.00 -16.14 4.91
N ASN A 68 -12.28 -16.05 4.58
CA ASN A 68 -12.90 -16.44 3.30
C ASN A 68 -12.82 -15.36 2.21
N ASN A 69 -12.01 -14.30 2.42
CA ASN A 69 -11.95 -13.14 1.50
C ASN A 69 -10.50 -12.63 1.31
N SER A 70 -9.55 -13.56 1.17
CA SER A 70 -8.12 -13.28 1.01
C SER A 70 -7.76 -13.02 -0.45
N TRP A 71 -8.10 -11.82 -0.92
CA TRP A 71 -7.60 -11.37 -2.22
C TRP A 71 -6.06 -11.42 -2.27
N SER A 72 -5.53 -11.78 -3.45
CA SER A 72 -4.10 -11.70 -3.79
C SER A 72 -3.90 -10.72 -4.95
N GLY A 73 -2.64 -10.38 -5.23
CA GLY A 73 -2.26 -9.47 -6.31
C GLY A 73 -1.98 -8.05 -5.81
N VAL A 74 -2.14 -7.04 -6.67
CA VAL A 74 -1.76 -5.65 -6.38
C VAL A 74 -2.99 -4.74 -6.35
N ARG A 75 -3.12 -3.95 -5.29
CA ARG A 75 -4.22 -2.99 -5.10
C ARG A 75 -3.73 -1.65 -4.59
N ARG A 76 -4.54 -0.61 -4.78
CA ARG A 76 -4.35 0.73 -4.24
C ARG A 76 -5.50 1.11 -3.34
N TYR A 77 -5.18 1.75 -2.22
CA TYR A 77 -6.16 2.24 -1.27
C TYR A 77 -5.86 3.69 -0.88
N PHE A 78 -6.91 4.48 -0.75
CA PHE A 78 -6.88 5.72 0.01
C PHE A 78 -7.38 5.44 1.42
N VAL A 79 -6.65 5.91 2.43
CA VAL A 79 -6.97 5.67 3.84
C VAL A 79 -7.65 6.91 4.41
N SER A 80 -8.85 6.75 4.96
CA SER A 80 -9.58 7.86 5.57
C SER A 80 -10.61 7.36 6.58
N LYS A 81 -10.64 8.01 7.75
CA LYS A 81 -11.62 7.86 8.83
C LYS A 81 -11.89 6.40 9.21
N GLY A 82 -10.83 5.65 9.49
CA GLY A 82 -11.01 4.26 9.93
C GLY A 82 -11.30 3.28 8.78
N LYS A 83 -11.14 3.69 7.52
CA LYS A 83 -11.57 2.91 6.34
C LYS A 83 -10.54 2.91 5.22
N LEU A 84 -10.51 1.79 4.49
CA LEU A 84 -9.76 1.62 3.25
C LEU A 84 -10.69 1.79 2.04
N HIS A 85 -10.45 2.81 1.23
CA HIS A 85 -11.16 3.04 -0.01
C HIS A 85 -10.36 2.45 -1.18
N LEU A 86 -10.85 1.37 -1.81
CA LEU A 86 -10.18 0.77 -2.96
C LEU A 86 -10.20 1.76 -4.14
N THR A 87 -9.04 2.25 -4.54
CA THR A 87 -8.89 3.22 -5.65
C THR A 87 -8.30 2.60 -6.91
N GLY A 88 -7.75 1.39 -6.82
CA GLY A 88 -7.27 0.64 -7.97
C GLY A 88 -7.05 -0.83 -7.68
N ASN A 89 -7.40 -1.69 -8.64
CA ASN A 89 -7.08 -3.12 -8.62
C ASN A 89 -6.23 -3.45 -9.84
N LEU A 90 -4.92 -3.50 -9.66
CA LEU A 90 -3.95 -3.70 -10.72
C LEU A 90 -3.73 -5.20 -11.00
N LYS A 91 -4.32 -6.08 -10.19
CA LYS A 91 -4.25 -7.55 -10.29
C LYS A 91 -2.83 -8.09 -10.20
N LYS A 92 -2.06 -8.09 -11.29
CA LYS A 92 -0.70 -8.64 -11.34
C LYS A 92 0.24 -7.62 -11.93
N VAL A 93 1.13 -7.10 -11.10
CA VAL A 93 2.16 -6.15 -11.46
C VAL A 93 3.43 -6.56 -10.72
N ASN A 94 4.57 -6.50 -11.40
CA ASN A 94 5.85 -6.71 -10.74
C ASN A 94 6.18 -5.50 -9.86
N MET A 95 6.00 -5.63 -8.54
CA MET A 95 6.34 -4.55 -7.60
C MET A 95 7.83 -4.40 -7.33
N ALA A 96 8.66 -5.35 -7.78
CA ALA A 96 10.11 -5.21 -7.79
C ALA A 96 10.63 -4.46 -9.02
N ASP A 97 9.78 -4.14 -10.01
CA ASP A 97 10.18 -3.30 -11.14
C ASP A 97 10.22 -1.81 -10.72
N PRO A 98 11.38 -1.13 -10.78
CA PRO A 98 11.48 0.28 -10.41
C PRO A 98 10.55 1.19 -11.23
N LYS A 99 10.19 0.81 -12.47
CA LYS A 99 9.21 1.56 -13.27
C LYS A 99 7.84 1.59 -12.61
N GLN A 100 7.47 0.53 -11.90
CA GLN A 100 6.18 0.44 -11.20
C GLN A 100 6.17 1.32 -9.95
N LEU A 101 7.29 1.45 -9.25
CA LEU A 101 7.46 2.43 -8.18
C LEU A 101 7.36 3.86 -8.73
N CYS A 102 8.10 4.18 -9.80
CA CYS A 102 8.03 5.50 -10.44
C CYS A 102 6.61 5.84 -10.91
N HIS A 103 5.90 4.87 -11.49
CA HIS A 103 4.51 5.05 -11.89
C HIS A 103 3.63 5.35 -10.68
N PHE A 104 3.75 4.60 -9.58
CA PHE A 104 2.97 4.82 -8.37
C PHE A 104 3.21 6.22 -7.78
N ILE A 105 4.47 6.65 -7.71
CA ILE A 105 4.83 7.99 -7.21
C ILE A 105 4.18 9.08 -8.08
N LYS A 106 4.36 9.02 -9.41
CA LYS A 106 3.78 10.00 -10.33
C LYS A 106 2.25 10.04 -10.24
N TRP A 107 1.62 8.87 -10.24
CA TRP A 107 0.16 8.75 -10.10
C TRP A 107 -0.33 9.30 -8.76
N GLY A 108 0.37 9.00 -7.66
CA GLY A 108 0.04 9.45 -6.31
C GLY A 108 0.14 10.98 -6.19
N MET A 109 1.23 11.57 -6.70
CA MET A 109 1.42 13.02 -6.72
C MET A 109 0.34 13.74 -7.55
N ALA A 110 -0.03 13.18 -8.70
CA ALA A 110 -1.06 13.77 -9.57
C ALA A 110 -2.48 13.61 -8.99
N SER A 111 -2.79 12.48 -8.35
CA SER A 111 -4.13 12.20 -7.81
C SER A 111 -4.36 12.86 -6.45
N TYR A 112 -3.29 13.06 -5.69
CA TYR A 112 -3.29 13.60 -4.32
C TYR A 112 -2.22 14.71 -4.21
N PRO A 113 -2.47 15.89 -4.79
CA PRO A 113 -1.56 17.02 -4.69
C PRO A 113 -1.38 17.48 -3.23
N ALA A 114 -0.14 17.77 -2.84
CA ALA A 114 0.22 18.29 -1.52
C ALA A 114 1.51 19.11 -1.57
N LYS A 115 1.73 19.93 -0.54
CA LYS A 115 2.96 20.74 -0.42
C LYS A 115 4.21 19.88 -0.22
N ARG A 116 4.07 18.74 0.45
CA ARG A 116 5.16 17.83 0.79
C ARG A 116 4.75 16.38 0.59
N TYR A 117 5.74 15.55 0.27
CA TYR A 117 5.54 14.12 0.03
C TYR A 117 6.48 13.31 0.90
N MET A 118 5.96 12.23 1.48
CA MET A 118 6.75 11.20 2.13
C MET A 118 6.52 9.88 1.40
N LEU A 119 7.61 9.19 1.07
CA LEU A 119 7.57 7.85 0.48
C LEU A 119 8.01 6.82 1.52
N LEU A 120 7.13 5.87 1.83
CA LEU A 120 7.44 4.72 2.68
C LEU A 120 7.52 3.47 1.81
N LEU A 121 8.63 2.75 1.91
CA LEU A 121 8.84 1.47 1.23
C LEU A 121 8.74 0.35 2.27
N GLY A 122 7.93 -0.67 1.99
CA GLY A 122 7.78 -1.86 2.84
C GLY A 122 7.90 -3.13 2.01
N GLY A 123 8.53 -4.15 2.57
CA GLY A 123 8.80 -5.42 1.90
C GLY A 123 10.17 -5.96 2.32
N ILE A 124 10.66 -6.97 1.60
CA ILE A 124 12.02 -7.46 1.78
C ILE A 124 12.98 -6.41 1.22
N VAL A 125 13.86 -5.90 2.07
CA VAL A 125 14.88 -4.92 1.69
C VAL A 125 16.25 -5.53 1.95
N MET A 126 17.11 -5.53 0.93
CA MET A 126 18.53 -5.81 1.08
C MET A 126 19.30 -4.51 0.92
N THR A 127 19.92 -4.05 2.00
CA THR A 127 20.81 -2.89 1.96
C THR A 127 22.18 -3.36 1.48
N VAL A 128 22.67 -2.77 0.38
CA VAL A 128 24.07 -2.92 -0.03
C VAL A 128 24.79 -1.65 0.40
N LEU A 129 25.68 -1.77 1.39
CA LEU A 129 26.63 -0.70 1.71
C LEU A 129 27.68 -0.71 0.59
N VAL A 130 27.64 0.30 -0.27
CA VAL A 130 28.73 0.64 -1.20
C VAL A 130 29.65 1.66 -0.57
#